data_AF-V4T968-F1
#
_entry.id   AF-V4T968-F1
#
_cell.length_a   1.000
_cell.length_b   1.000
_cell.length_c   1.000
_cell.angle_alpha   90.00
_cell.angle_beta   90.00
_cell.angle_gamma   90.00
#
_symmetry.space_group_name_H-M   'P 1'
#
loop_
_entity.id
_entity.type
_entity.pdbx_description
1 polymer ?
#
loop_
_entity_poly.entity_id
_entity_poly.type
_entity_poly.pdbx_seq_one_letter_code
_entity_poly.pdbx_strand_id
1 'polypeptide(L)'
;MTSADRLWPFLCPSHPDHDDQSLNPVAADAPSLVNLECSRVLVCVAENDLLKERGWLYYQELGRRGWIGVVEIQETQGEDHGFHLYALGNEKAQDMIKRLAAFFNREMPPLL
;
A
#
# COMPACT_ATOMS: atom_id res chain seq x y z
N MET A 1 -18.95 -3.80 -7.06
CA MET A 1 -18.11 -4.98 -6.78
C MET A 1 -16.93 -4.93 -7.72
N THR A 2 -15.78 -4.55 -7.17
CA THR A 2 -14.50 -4.63 -7.89
C THR A 2 -14.13 -6.11 -8.10
N SER A 3 -13.19 -6.41 -9.00
CA SER A 3 -12.66 -7.77 -9.17
C SER A 3 -11.98 -8.30 -7.90
N ALA A 4 -11.40 -7.42 -7.07
CA ALA A 4 -10.85 -7.77 -5.76
C ALA A 4 -11.93 -8.32 -4.81
N ASP A 5 -13.15 -7.77 -4.87
CA ASP A 5 -14.29 -8.24 -4.07
C ASP A 5 -14.78 -9.63 -4.51
N ARG A 6 -14.37 -10.13 -5.68
CA ARG A 6 -14.67 -11.51 -6.08
C ARG A 6 -13.55 -12.48 -5.71
N LEU A 7 -12.32 -11.99 -5.60
CA LEU A 7 -11.15 -12.81 -5.33
C LEU A 7 -11.05 -13.16 -3.85
N TRP A 8 -11.41 -12.24 -2.95
CA TRP A 8 -11.26 -12.47 -1.51
C TRP A 8 -12.01 -13.70 -0.97
N PRO A 9 -13.30 -13.93 -1.28
CA PRO A 9 -14.01 -15.12 -0.78
C PRO A 9 -13.42 -16.43 -1.31
N PHE A 10 -12.71 -16.38 -2.44
CA PHE A 10 -11.98 -17.53 -2.97
C PHE A 10 -10.64 -17.75 -2.23
N LEU A 11 -9.91 -16.68 -1.91
CA LEU A 11 -8.63 -16.75 -1.19
C LEU A 11 -8.79 -17.07 0.30
N CYS A 12 -9.80 -16.46 0.94
CA CYS A 12 -10.10 -16.61 2.37
C CYS A 12 -11.54 -17.09 2.57
N PRO A 13 -11.86 -18.35 2.24
CA PRO A 13 -13.22 -18.87 2.32
C PRO A 13 -13.76 -18.94 3.76
N SER A 14 -12.88 -18.97 4.77
CA SER A 14 -13.26 -18.93 6.19
C SER A 14 -13.70 -17.55 6.67
N HIS A 15 -13.25 -16.47 6.00
CA HIS A 15 -13.63 -15.09 6.28
C HIS A 15 -13.94 -14.37 4.96
N PRO A 16 -15.08 -14.71 4.31
CA PRO A 16 -15.38 -14.20 2.97
C PRO A 16 -15.78 -12.72 2.98
N ASP A 17 -15.93 -12.11 4.15
CA ASP A 17 -16.25 -10.70 4.29
C ASP A 17 -15.09 -9.82 3.81
N HIS A 18 -15.42 -8.76 3.09
CA HIS A 18 -14.46 -7.78 2.57
C HIS A 18 -13.91 -6.84 3.63
N ASP A 19 -14.55 -6.81 4.79
CA ASP A 19 -14.09 -6.11 5.99
C ASP A 19 -13.22 -7.00 6.89
N ASP A 20 -12.81 -8.19 6.44
CA ASP A 20 -11.77 -8.93 7.16
C ASP A 20 -10.51 -8.07 7.33
N GLN A 21 -10.01 -7.98 8.56
CA GLN A 21 -8.82 -7.18 8.93
C GLN A 21 -7.58 -7.46 8.06
N SER A 22 -7.47 -8.64 7.45
CA SER A 22 -6.37 -9.04 6.59
C SER A 22 -6.45 -8.38 5.21
N LEU A 23 -7.64 -7.98 4.77
CA LEU A 23 -7.88 -7.28 3.51
C LEU A 23 -8.13 -5.79 3.73
N ASN A 24 -8.87 -5.43 4.78
CA ASN A 24 -9.25 -4.07 5.10
C ASN A 24 -8.59 -3.62 6.42
N PRO A 25 -7.44 -2.91 6.35
CA PRO A 25 -6.71 -2.48 7.55
C PRO A 25 -7.44 -1.37 8.35
N VAL A 26 -8.60 -0.92 7.88
CA VAL A 26 -9.42 0.12 8.52
C VAL A 26 -10.81 -0.39 8.89
N ALA A 27 -11.02 -1.71 8.82
CA ALA A 27 -12.24 -2.33 9.31
C ALA A 27 -12.43 -2.07 10.81
N ALA A 28 -13.67 -2.14 11.29
CA ALA A 28 -14.01 -1.78 12.66
C ALA A 28 -13.32 -2.67 13.72
N ASP A 29 -13.01 -3.91 13.37
CA ASP A 29 -12.31 -4.90 14.18
C ASP A 29 -10.81 -5.03 13.85
N ALA A 30 -10.31 -4.26 12.87
CA ALA A 30 -8.90 -4.29 12.50
C ALA A 30 -8.01 -3.67 13.61
N PRO A 31 -6.77 -4.19 13.80
CA PRO A 31 -5.80 -3.57 14.70
C PRO A 31 -5.52 -2.13 14.29
N SER A 32 -5.46 -1.23 15.27
CA SER A 32 -5.19 0.18 15.00
C SER A 32 -3.82 0.38 14.34
N LEU A 33 -3.80 1.11 13.24
CA LEU A 33 -2.56 1.53 12.55
C LEU A 33 -1.66 2.43 13.40
N VAL A 34 -2.19 3.02 14.48
CA VAL A 34 -1.42 3.77 15.48
C VAL A 34 -0.29 2.92 16.08
N ASN A 35 -0.52 1.61 16.20
CA ASN A 35 0.42 0.67 16.80
C ASN A 35 1.40 0.07 15.79
N LEU A 36 1.46 0.57 14.55
CA LEU A 36 2.38 0.07 13.54
C LEU A 36 3.83 0.37 13.96
N GLU A 37 4.62 -0.67 14.21
CA GLU A 37 5.96 -0.58 14.80
C GLU A 37 7.03 -0.01 13.85
N CYS A 38 6.77 0.00 12.54
CA CYS A 38 7.72 0.60 11.61
C CYS A 38 7.60 2.13 11.64
N SER A 39 8.74 2.80 11.51
CA SER A 39 8.80 4.27 11.54
C SER A 39 8.53 4.91 10.18
N ARG A 40 8.57 4.12 9.09
CA ARG A 40 8.46 4.61 7.71
C ARG A 40 7.67 3.64 6.86
N VAL A 41 6.75 4.18 6.06
CA VAL A 41 5.97 3.44 5.07
C VAL A 41 6.04 4.17 3.74
N LEU A 42 6.29 3.42 2.66
CA LEU A 42 6.12 3.91 1.29
C LEU A 42 5.02 3.07 0.64
N VAL A 43 3.95 3.74 0.20
CA VAL A 43 2.85 3.13 -0.54
C VAL A 43 3.05 3.40 -2.03
N CYS A 44 3.14 2.36 -2.85
CA CYS A 44 3.22 2.49 -4.30
C CYS A 44 1.93 1.96 -4.92
N VAL A 45 1.25 2.78 -5.72
CA VAL A 45 0.04 2.42 -6.47
C VAL A 45 0.21 2.72 -7.94
N ALA A 46 -0.56 2.06 -8.80
CA ALA A 46 -0.61 2.35 -10.23
C ALA A 46 -2.02 2.85 -10.60
N GLU A 47 -2.11 3.78 -11.55
CA GLU A 47 -3.35 4.49 -11.87
C GLU A 47 -4.51 3.57 -12.25
N ASN A 48 -4.19 2.50 -12.99
CA ASN A 48 -5.16 1.52 -13.49
C ASN A 48 -5.27 0.28 -12.58
N ASP A 49 -4.57 0.27 -11.44
CA ASP A 49 -4.66 -0.83 -10.49
C ASP A 49 -6.02 -0.83 -9.77
N LEU A 50 -6.68 -1.98 -9.79
CA LEU A 50 -7.93 -2.25 -9.09
C LEU A 50 -7.83 -2.05 -7.56
N LEU A 51 -6.62 -2.14 -7.00
CA LEU A 51 -6.33 -1.94 -5.59
C LEU A 51 -5.86 -0.52 -5.24
N LYS A 52 -5.77 0.40 -6.23
CA LYS A 52 -5.27 1.77 -6.03
C LYS A 52 -5.95 2.48 -4.87
N GLU A 53 -7.28 2.46 -4.83
CA GLU A 53 -8.06 3.15 -3.80
C GLU A 53 -7.78 2.60 -2.39
N ARG A 54 -7.50 1.30 -2.27
CA ARG A 54 -7.10 0.69 -0.98
C ARG A 54 -5.72 1.16 -0.54
N GLY A 55 -4.78 1.32 -1.48
CA GLY A 55 -3.48 1.92 -1.20
C GLY A 55 -3.59 3.37 -0.72
N TRP A 56 -4.41 4.18 -1.38
CA TRP A 56 -4.69 5.56 -0.94
C TRP A 56 -5.34 5.63 0.44
N LEU A 57 -6.30 4.76 0.73
CA LEU A 57 -6.92 4.66 2.05
C LEU A 57 -5.90 4.35 3.15
N TYR A 58 -5.02 3.38 2.92
CA TYR A 58 -3.95 3.04 3.86
C TYR A 58 -2.99 4.21 4.11
N TYR A 59 -2.59 4.91 3.03
CA TYR A 59 -1.78 6.14 3.13
C TYR A 59 -2.47 7.21 3.97
N GLN A 60 -3.76 7.47 3.71
CA GLN A 60 -4.52 8.49 4.41
C GLN A 60 -4.64 8.18 5.89
N GLU A 61 -4.97 6.95 6.26
CA GLU A 61 -5.13 6.56 7.67
C GLU A 61 -3.82 6.58 8.44
N LEU A 62 -2.69 6.19 7.83
CA LEU A 62 -1.37 6.40 8.43
C LEU A 62 -1.02 7.88 8.60
N GLY A 63 -1.48 8.74 7.68
CA GLY A 63 -1.30 10.19 7.76
C GLY A 63 -2.19 10.88 8.81
N ARG A 64 -3.16 10.16 9.41
CA ARG A 64 -3.99 10.70 10.49
C ARG A 64 -3.22 10.71 11.82
N ARG A 65 -3.81 11.38 12.81
CA ARG A 65 -3.19 11.52 14.12
C ARG A 65 -3.12 10.17 14.83
N GLY A 66 -1.97 9.89 15.44
CA GLY A 66 -1.76 8.78 16.36
C GLY A 66 -0.54 7.95 16.02
N TRP A 67 -0.34 7.62 14.75
CA TRP A 67 0.90 6.97 14.31
C TRP A 67 2.04 7.99 14.24
N ILE A 68 3.20 7.67 14.83
CA ILE A 68 4.36 8.58 14.95
C ILE A 68 5.44 8.18 13.91
N GLY A 69 5.00 7.89 12.69
CA GLY A 69 5.85 7.53 11.57
C GLY A 69 5.74 8.50 10.40
N VAL A 70 6.51 8.23 9.35
CA VAL A 70 6.45 8.96 8.08
C VAL A 70 5.86 8.06 7.02
N VAL A 71 4.75 8.48 6.41
CA VAL A 71 4.17 7.80 5.24
C VAL A 71 4.41 8.63 3.98
N GLU A 72 4.88 7.97 2.93
CA GLU A 72 5.00 8.51 1.58
C GLU A 72 4.10 7.72 0.63
N ILE A 73 3.60 8.36 -0.44
CA ILE A 73 2.89 7.69 -1.52
C ILE A 73 3.53 8.00 -2.89
N GLN A 74 3.45 7.02 -3.79
CA GLN A 74 3.76 7.16 -5.21
C GLN A 74 2.64 6.56 -6.03
N GLU A 75 1.97 7.38 -6.85
CA GLU A 75 1.09 6.88 -7.91
C GLU A 75 1.82 6.90 -9.25
N THR A 76 1.83 5.76 -9.93
CA THR A 76 2.42 5.62 -11.27
C THR A 76 1.32 5.68 -12.32
N GLN A 77 1.33 6.75 -13.13
CA GLN A 77 0.31 6.98 -14.15
C GLN A 77 0.39 5.97 -15.30
N GLY A 78 -0.76 5.58 -15.84
CA GLY A 78 -0.91 4.74 -17.03
C GLY A 78 -0.39 3.31 -16.91
N GLU A 79 -0.10 2.83 -15.70
CA GLU A 79 0.37 1.46 -15.45
C GLU A 79 -0.71 0.63 -14.72
N ASP A 80 -0.68 -0.68 -14.95
CA ASP A 80 -1.56 -1.66 -14.32
C ASP A 80 -0.93 -2.32 -13.08
N HIS A 81 -1.71 -3.14 -12.38
CA HIS A 81 -1.25 -3.92 -11.23
C HIS A 81 0.00 -4.73 -11.56
N GLY A 82 1.05 -4.58 -10.74
CA GLY A 82 2.27 -5.36 -10.87
C GLY A 82 3.12 -5.05 -12.10
N PHE A 83 2.92 -3.91 -12.79
CA PHE A 83 3.67 -3.53 -14.00
C PHE A 83 5.20 -3.69 -13.89
N HIS A 84 5.75 -3.40 -12.71
CA HIS A 84 7.18 -3.48 -12.41
C HIS A 84 7.73 -4.92 -12.44
N LEU A 85 6.88 -5.95 -12.42
CA LEU A 85 7.28 -7.36 -12.50
C LEU A 85 7.34 -7.87 -13.95
N TYR A 86 6.55 -7.29 -14.85
CA TYR A 86 6.36 -7.81 -16.21
C TYR A 86 7.17 -7.06 -17.27
N ALA A 87 7.62 -5.83 -16.98
CA ALA A 87 8.36 -4.99 -17.92
C ALA A 87 9.54 -4.27 -17.26
N LEU A 88 10.58 -5.01 -16.86
CA LEU A 88 11.78 -4.45 -16.18
C LEU A 88 12.54 -3.39 -17.00
N GLY A 89 12.35 -3.36 -18.32
CA GLY A 89 12.91 -2.35 -19.22
C GLY A 89 12.09 -1.06 -19.33
N ASN A 90 10.88 -1.02 -18.77
CA ASN A 90 10.02 0.18 -18.76
C ASN A 90 10.63 1.24 -17.82
N GLU A 91 10.72 2.49 -18.29
CA GLU A 91 11.27 3.61 -17.51
C GLU A 91 10.55 3.81 -16.17
N LYS A 92 9.21 3.71 -16.14
CA LYS A 92 8.41 3.82 -14.92
C LYS A 92 8.69 2.68 -13.94
N ALA A 93 8.91 1.47 -14.45
CA ALA A 93 9.29 0.33 -13.60
C ALA A 93 10.66 0.56 -12.97
N GLN A 94 11.62 1.05 -13.76
CA GLN A 94 12.93 1.42 -13.25
C GLN A 94 12.87 2.56 -12.23
N ASP A 95 12.02 3.56 -12.45
CA ASP A 95 11.86 4.67 -11.52
C ASP A 95 11.21 4.25 -10.20
N MET A 96 10.22 3.35 -10.24
CA MET A 96 9.69 2.71 -9.03
C MET A 96 10.77 1.93 -8.28
N ILE A 97 11.58 1.12 -8.98
CA ILE A 97 12.69 0.36 -8.36
C ILE A 97 13.74 1.29 -7.74
N LYS A 98 14.11 2.37 -8.43
CA LYS A 98 15.03 3.39 -7.90
C LYS A 98 14.45 4.06 -6.65
N ARG A 99 13.15 4.38 -6.64
CA ARG A 99 12.47 4.94 -5.46
C ARG A 99 12.48 3.96 -4.29
N LEU A 100 12.20 2.67 -4.53
CA LEU A 100 12.30 1.63 -3.50
C LEU A 100 13.72 1.54 -2.93
N ALA A 101 14.74 1.48 -3.81
CA ALA A 101 16.14 1.46 -3.40
C ALA A 101 16.52 2.71 -2.58
N ALA A 102 16.11 3.90 -3.00
CA ALA A 102 16.32 5.14 -2.26
C ALA A 102 15.61 5.13 -0.90
N PHE A 103 14.37 4.62 -0.84
CA PHE A 103 13.62 4.52 0.41
C PHE A 103 14.33 3.61 1.42
N PHE A 104 14.78 2.42 1.00
CA PHE A 104 15.47 1.48 1.89
C PHE A 104 16.85 1.94 2.33
N ASN A 105 17.58 2.67 1.49
CA ASN A 105 18.93 3.15 1.80
C ASN A 105 18.96 4.53 2.48
N ARG A 106 17.80 5.21 2.60
CA ARG A 106 17.73 6.52 3.26
C ARG A 106 17.89 6.34 4.77
N GLU A 107 18.87 7.02 5.35
CA GLU A 107 18.97 7.15 6.80
C GLU A 107 17.75 7.86 7.37
N MET A 108 17.28 7.39 8.52
CA MET A 108 16.23 8.07 9.28
C MET A 108 16.74 9.46 9.68
N PRO A 109 15.98 10.54 9.42
CA PRO A 109 16.24 11.79 10.09
C PRO A 109 16.25 11.54 11.61
N PRO A 110 17.16 12.16 12.38
CA PRO A 110 17.10 12.09 13.83
C PRO A 110 15.68 12.49 14.28
N LEU A 111 15.09 11.69 15.17
CA LEU A 111 13.86 12.08 15.86
C LEU A 111 14.20 13.38 16.63
N LEU A 112 13.52 14.47 16.28
CA LEU A 112 13.57 15.72 17.06
C LEU A 112 12.83 15.53 18.39
#